data_AF-A0A0J9HE29-F1
#
_entry.id   AF-A0A0J9HE29-F1
#
_cell.length_a   1.000
_cell.length_b   1.000
_cell.length_c   1.000
_cell.angle_alpha   90.00
_cell.angle_beta   90.00
_cell.angle_gamma   90.00
#
_symmetry.space_group_name_H-M   'P 1'
#
loop_
_entity.id
_entity.type
_entity.pdbx_description
1 polymer ?
#
loop_
_entity_poly.entity_id
_entity_poly.type
_entity_poly.pdbx_seq_one_letter_code
_entity_poly.pdbx_strand_id
1 'polypeptide(L)'
;MAPNHQTVLHPSIPALPQSQFSSLMQKELDRKEANLPLTGGIDLSRYEAPEAPEDTLASGKEPAEILHCWQQTLRKAYTASSHLSTRQENLALLEAHGKNAWLIGNSQLEDILRRIEKELQETKEATDAVHKERKMRQETARGELVGLEDAWKRGVSGIIDVELAAEKLRQDILERRRQLSGVQMQ
;
A
#
# COMPACT_ATOMS: atom_id res chain seq x y z
N MET A 1 -24.63 16.54 8.60
CA MET A 1 -24.00 16.53 7.27
C MET A 1 -23.08 15.32 7.21
N ALA A 2 -23.34 14.36 6.30
CA ALA A 2 -22.48 13.20 6.14
C ALA A 2 -21.07 13.65 5.70
N PRO A 3 -20.00 13.01 6.17
CA PRO A 3 -18.68 13.54 5.94
C PRO A 3 -18.22 13.16 4.51
N ASN A 4 -18.00 14.19 3.68
CA ASN A 4 -17.71 14.14 2.23
C ASN A 4 -16.49 13.29 1.81
N HIS A 5 -15.71 12.75 2.76
CA HIS A 5 -14.50 11.98 2.48
C HIS A 5 -14.76 10.55 1.97
N GLN A 6 -16.00 10.06 2.04
CA GLN A 6 -16.35 8.72 1.54
C GLN A 6 -16.62 8.70 0.02
N THR A 7 -16.99 9.84 -0.56
CA THR A 7 -17.39 9.96 -1.97
C THR A 7 -16.47 10.86 -2.78
N VAL A 8 -15.66 11.72 -2.15
CA VAL A 8 -14.78 12.67 -2.84
C VAL A 8 -13.35 12.53 -2.32
N LEU A 9 -12.43 12.22 -3.23
CA LEU A 9 -11.00 12.17 -2.94
C LEU A 9 -10.49 13.55 -2.48
N HIS A 10 -9.53 13.55 -1.56
CA HIS A 10 -8.92 14.78 -1.04
C HIS A 10 -8.26 15.59 -2.18
N PRO A 11 -8.36 16.94 -2.22
CA PRO A 11 -7.90 17.77 -3.33
C PRO A 11 -6.38 17.72 -3.61
N SER A 12 -5.57 17.26 -2.66
CA SER A 12 -4.13 17.01 -2.88
C SER A 12 -3.83 15.66 -3.52
N ILE A 13 -4.84 14.83 -3.75
CA ILE A 13 -4.72 13.57 -4.49
C ILE A 13 -5.00 13.90 -5.95
N PRO A 14 -4.01 13.79 -6.86
CA PRO A 14 -4.25 14.02 -8.27
C PRO A 14 -5.28 13.01 -8.80
N ALA A 15 -6.08 13.42 -9.78
CA ALA A 15 -6.99 12.51 -10.46
C ALA A 15 -6.21 11.33 -11.04
N LEU A 16 -6.76 10.12 -10.90
CA LEU A 16 -6.12 8.93 -11.46
C LEU A 16 -5.98 9.10 -12.97
N PRO A 17 -4.78 8.85 -13.54
CA PRO A 17 -4.60 8.91 -14.98
C PRO A 17 -5.48 7.85 -15.64
N GLN A 18 -6.11 8.21 -16.77
CA GLN A 18 -6.87 7.25 -17.56
C GLN A 18 -5.91 6.20 -18.11
N SER A 19 -6.14 4.92 -17.79
CA SER A 19 -5.35 3.81 -18.28
C SER A 19 -5.61 3.62 -19.77
N GLN A 20 -4.62 3.93 -20.61
CA GLN A 20 -4.63 3.62 -22.04
C GLN A 20 -3.99 2.24 -22.24
N PHE A 21 -4.81 1.22 -22.43
CA PHE A 21 -4.34 -0.12 -22.76
C PHE A 21 -4.04 -0.24 -24.25
N SER A 22 -3.07 -1.08 -24.59
CA SER A 22 -2.86 -1.46 -25.99
C SER A 22 -4.08 -2.20 -26.53
N SER A 23 -4.27 -2.21 -27.85
CA SER A 23 -5.42 -2.88 -28.49
C SER A 23 -5.51 -4.37 -28.13
N LEU A 24 -4.38 -5.04 -27.90
CA LEU A 24 -4.36 -6.45 -27.45
C LEU A 24 -4.82 -6.59 -25.99
N MET A 25 -4.38 -5.71 -25.10
CA MET A 25 -4.79 -5.72 -23.71
C MET A 25 -6.28 -5.38 -23.55
N GLN A 26 -6.79 -4.42 -24.33
CA GLN A 26 -8.21 -4.08 -24.32
C GLN A 26 -9.07 -5.27 -24.75
N LYS A 27 -8.68 -5.99 -25.82
CA LYS A 27 -9.38 -7.22 -26.24
C LYS A 27 -9.44 -8.29 -25.16
N GLU A 28 -8.36 -8.48 -24.40
CA GLU A 28 -8.36 -9.42 -23.28
C GLU A 28 -9.22 -8.96 -22.10
N LEU A 29 -9.26 -7.66 -21.84
CA LEU A 29 -10.16 -7.08 -20.84
C LEU A 29 -11.62 -7.27 -21.25
N ASP A 30 -11.98 -6.95 -22.49
CA ASP A 30 -13.33 -7.11 -23.04
C ASP A 30 -13.75 -8.60 -23.01
N ARG A 31 -12.83 -9.53 -23.35
CA ARG A 31 -13.06 -10.98 -23.24
C ARG A 31 -13.36 -11.41 -21.80
N LYS A 32 -12.58 -10.90 -20.83
CA LYS A 32 -12.78 -11.18 -19.40
C LYS A 32 -14.09 -10.59 -18.89
N GLU A 33 -14.43 -9.37 -19.31
CA GLU A 33 -15.70 -8.72 -18.97
C GLU A 33 -16.89 -9.52 -19.50
N ALA A 34 -16.78 -10.08 -20.71
CA ALA A 34 -17.75 -11.00 -21.28
C ALA A 34 -17.74 -12.42 -20.67
N ASN A 35 -16.89 -12.68 -19.66
CA ASN A 35 -16.72 -14.00 -19.01
C ASN A 35 -16.43 -15.17 -19.98
N LEU A 36 -15.78 -14.89 -21.12
CA LEU A 36 -15.40 -15.93 -22.07
C LEU A 36 -14.14 -16.67 -21.58
N PRO A 37 -14.01 -17.99 -21.83
CA PRO A 37 -12.78 -18.72 -21.52
C PRO A 37 -11.62 -18.22 -22.40
N LEU A 38 -10.37 -18.45 -21.96
CA LEU A 38 -9.20 -18.17 -22.78
C LEU A 38 -9.13 -19.21 -23.90
N THR A 39 -9.29 -18.78 -25.15
CA THR A 39 -9.19 -19.62 -26.33
C THR A 39 -7.83 -19.39 -27.00
N GLY A 40 -7.06 -20.47 -27.24
CA GLY A 40 -5.74 -20.38 -27.89
C GLY A 40 -4.58 -20.04 -26.94
N GLY A 41 -4.45 -20.81 -25.84
CA GLY A 41 -3.26 -20.77 -24.99
C GLY A 41 -2.01 -21.35 -25.69
N ILE A 42 -0.95 -21.55 -24.90
CA ILE A 42 0.27 -22.21 -25.39
C ILE A 42 -0.10 -23.63 -25.85
N ASP A 43 0.08 -23.89 -27.15
CA ASP A 43 -0.11 -25.20 -27.72
C ASP A 43 0.97 -26.17 -27.19
N LEU A 44 0.56 -27.08 -26.32
CA LEU A 44 1.44 -28.08 -25.70
C LEU A 44 1.67 -29.30 -26.61
N SER A 45 0.87 -29.47 -27.67
CA SER A 45 1.01 -30.59 -28.62
C SER A 45 2.35 -30.55 -29.36
N ARG A 46 3.03 -29.39 -29.37
CA ARG A 46 4.39 -29.23 -29.88
C ARG A 46 5.44 -30.01 -29.06
N TYR A 47 5.18 -30.24 -27.78
CA TYR A 47 6.10 -30.92 -26.86
C TYR A 47 5.75 -32.40 -26.66
N GLU A 48 4.65 -32.87 -27.24
CA GLU A 48 4.28 -34.27 -27.25
C GLU A 48 5.17 -35.04 -28.22
N ALA A 49 5.43 -36.32 -27.90
CA ALA A 49 6.16 -37.18 -28.81
C ALA A 49 5.34 -37.36 -30.09
N PRO A 50 5.88 -37.08 -31.29
CA PRO A 50 5.14 -37.24 -32.52
C PRO A 50 4.87 -38.73 -32.76
N GLU A 51 3.60 -39.08 -32.92
CA GLU A 51 3.17 -40.42 -33.31
C GLU A 51 3.24 -40.59 -34.84
N ALA A 52 3.48 -41.82 -35.29
CA ALA A 52 3.44 -42.14 -36.71
C ALA A 52 2.00 -41.94 -37.23
N PRO A 53 1.81 -41.32 -38.41
CA PRO A 53 0.48 -41.21 -39.01
C PRO A 53 -0.14 -42.60 -39.18
N GLU A 54 -1.40 -42.77 -38.75
CA GLU A 54 -2.16 -44.03 -38.92
C GLU A 54 -2.48 -44.31 -40.39
N ASP A 55 -2.55 -43.26 -41.20
CA ASP A 55 -2.87 -43.35 -42.62
C ASP A 55 -1.68 -43.89 -43.42
N THR A 56 -1.86 -45.10 -43.94
CA THR A 56 -0.94 -45.75 -44.87
C THR A 56 -1.57 -45.82 -46.25
N LEU A 57 -0.79 -46.21 -47.27
CA LEU A 57 -1.31 -46.44 -48.64
C LEU A 57 -2.45 -47.47 -48.68
N ALA A 58 -2.60 -48.29 -47.64
CA ALA A 58 -3.70 -49.24 -47.47
C ALA A 58 -5.01 -48.62 -46.94
N SER A 59 -4.99 -47.37 -46.43
CA SER A 59 -6.16 -46.67 -45.89
C SER A 59 -7.08 -46.08 -46.97
N GLY A 60 -6.76 -46.22 -48.27
CA GLY A 60 -7.60 -45.76 -49.38
C GLY A 60 -7.67 -44.23 -49.56
N LYS A 61 -6.85 -43.46 -48.85
CA LYS A 61 -6.71 -42.00 -49.02
C LYS A 61 -5.79 -41.66 -50.18
N GLU A 62 -5.93 -40.45 -50.71
CA GLU A 62 -5.09 -39.95 -51.80
C GLU A 62 -3.60 -40.00 -51.41
N PRO A 63 -2.71 -40.58 -52.25
CA PRO A 63 -1.29 -40.71 -51.93
C PRO A 63 -0.60 -39.40 -51.55
N ALA A 64 -1.05 -38.28 -52.12
CA ALA A 64 -0.54 -36.95 -51.82
C ALA A 64 -0.85 -36.48 -50.39
N GLU A 65 -2.04 -36.78 -49.87
CA GLU A 65 -2.45 -36.42 -48.51
C GLU A 65 -1.65 -37.23 -47.47
N ILE A 66 -1.45 -38.52 -47.74
CA ILE A 66 -0.63 -39.40 -46.91
C ILE A 66 0.81 -38.85 -46.84
N LEU A 67 1.42 -38.56 -47.99
CA LEU A 67 2.77 -37.99 -48.05
C LEU A 67 2.88 -36.67 -47.29
N HIS A 68 1.86 -35.80 -47.39
CA HIS A 68 1.83 -34.54 -46.65
C HIS A 68 1.79 -34.75 -45.13
N CYS A 69 0.96 -35.68 -44.64
CA CYS A 69 0.91 -36.04 -43.21
C CYS A 69 2.25 -36.55 -42.70
N TRP A 70 2.90 -37.45 -43.45
CA TRP A 70 4.24 -37.96 -43.12
C TRP A 70 5.31 -36.86 -43.11
N GLN A 71 5.29 -35.94 -44.08
CA GLN A 71 6.20 -34.78 -44.09
C GLN A 71 6.00 -33.87 -42.88
N GLN A 72 4.75 -33.64 -42.48
CA GLN A 72 4.43 -32.82 -41.31
C GLN A 72 4.90 -33.48 -40.01
N THR A 73 4.65 -34.78 -39.83
CA THR A 73 5.13 -35.53 -38.67
C THR A 73 6.65 -35.57 -38.63
N LEU A 74 7.32 -35.78 -39.77
CA LEU A 74 8.78 -35.78 -39.84
C LEU A 74 9.37 -34.42 -39.44
N ARG A 75 8.78 -33.31 -39.93
CA ARG A 75 9.19 -31.96 -39.52
C ARG A 75 9.03 -31.77 -38.02
N LYS A 76 7.90 -32.19 -37.44
CA LYS A 76 7.67 -32.15 -35.98
C LYS A 76 8.74 -32.95 -35.22
N ALA A 77 9.04 -34.17 -35.67
CA ALA A 77 10.08 -35.02 -35.07
C ALA A 77 11.46 -34.39 -35.11
N TYR A 78 11.87 -33.79 -36.23
CA TYR A 78 13.14 -33.05 -36.30
C TYR A 78 13.18 -31.87 -35.34
N THR A 79 12.09 -31.09 -35.25
CA THR A 79 12.04 -29.98 -34.29
C THR A 79 12.11 -30.45 -32.84
N ALA A 80 11.42 -31.54 -32.50
CA ALA A 80 11.47 -32.13 -31.15
C ALA A 80 12.86 -32.66 -30.81
N SER A 81 13.51 -33.37 -31.74
CA SER A 81 14.87 -33.89 -31.57
C SER A 81 15.89 -32.78 -31.35
N SER A 82 15.81 -31.71 -32.14
CA SER A 82 16.70 -30.55 -31.99
C SER A 82 16.50 -29.88 -30.62
N HIS A 83 15.25 -29.63 -30.23
CA HIS A 83 14.93 -29.08 -28.91
C HIS A 83 15.42 -29.95 -27.76
N LEU A 84 15.25 -31.28 -27.84
CA LEU A 84 15.73 -32.20 -26.81
C LEU A 84 17.27 -32.20 -26.70
N SER A 85 17.96 -32.05 -27.83
CA SER A 85 19.43 -31.90 -27.84
C SER A 85 19.86 -30.62 -27.12
N THR A 86 19.25 -29.47 -27.46
CA THR A 86 19.50 -28.20 -26.74
C THR A 86 19.13 -28.31 -25.26
N ARG A 87 18.03 -28.99 -24.93
CA ARG A 87 17.61 -29.19 -23.54
C ARG A 87 18.64 -30.00 -22.76
N GLN A 88 19.20 -31.04 -23.36
CA GLN A 88 20.24 -31.85 -22.73
C GLN A 88 21.49 -31.01 -22.45
N GLU A 89 21.92 -30.18 -23.40
CA GLU A 89 23.03 -29.23 -23.21
C GLU A 89 22.73 -28.24 -22.07
N ASN A 90 21.53 -27.66 -22.06
CA ASN A 90 21.10 -26.74 -21.00
C ASN A 90 21.06 -27.41 -19.62
N LEU A 91 20.61 -28.66 -19.54
CA LEU A 91 20.60 -29.43 -18.29
C LEU A 91 22.03 -29.75 -17.83
N ALA A 92 22.94 -30.08 -18.75
CA ALA A 92 24.34 -30.28 -18.40
C ALA A 92 24.99 -28.99 -17.84
N LEU A 93 24.68 -27.83 -18.44
CA LEU A 93 25.12 -26.54 -17.91
C LEU A 93 24.49 -26.23 -16.54
N LEU A 94 23.22 -26.57 -16.35
CA LEU A 94 22.52 -26.40 -15.07
C LEU A 94 23.09 -27.33 -13.99
N GLU A 95 23.43 -28.57 -14.31
CA GLU A 95 24.09 -29.48 -13.37
C GLU A 95 25.49 -28.98 -12.99
N ALA A 96 26.25 -28.46 -13.96
CA ALA A 96 27.60 -27.96 -13.73
C ALA A 96 27.63 -26.64 -12.93
N HIS A 97 26.71 -25.70 -13.21
CA HIS A 97 26.80 -24.34 -12.69
C HIS A 97 25.60 -23.89 -11.85
N GLY A 98 24.48 -24.62 -11.89
CA GLY A 98 23.22 -24.21 -11.26
C GLY A 98 23.33 -24.03 -9.75
N LYS A 99 24.01 -24.95 -9.05
CA LYS A 99 24.24 -24.83 -7.60
C LYS A 99 25.00 -23.54 -7.26
N ASN A 100 26.08 -23.25 -7.98
CA ASN A 100 26.91 -22.07 -7.71
C ASN A 100 26.17 -20.77 -8.05
N ALA A 101 25.47 -20.74 -9.18
CA ALA A 101 24.64 -19.60 -9.57
C ALA A 101 23.54 -19.32 -8.52
N TRP A 102 22.90 -20.38 -8.01
CA TRP A 102 21.89 -20.27 -6.97
C TRP A 102 22.45 -19.74 -5.65
N LEU A 103 23.61 -20.25 -5.20
CA LEU A 103 24.25 -19.78 -3.96
C LEU A 103 24.68 -18.31 -4.06
N ILE A 104 25.21 -17.88 -5.21
CA ILE A 104 25.57 -16.48 -5.46
C ILE A 104 24.30 -15.61 -5.42
N GLY A 105 23.24 -16.04 -6.10
CA GLY A 105 21.95 -15.35 -6.07
C GLY A 105 21.40 -15.23 -4.64
N ASN A 106 21.48 -16.30 -3.84
CA ASN A 106 21.06 -16.27 -2.45
C ASN A 106 21.88 -15.28 -1.61
N SER A 107 23.21 -15.27 -1.75
CA SER A 107 24.08 -14.30 -1.07
C SER A 107 23.72 -12.86 -1.43
N GLN A 108 23.42 -12.57 -2.70
CA GLN A 108 23.01 -11.25 -3.15
C GLN A 108 21.67 -10.83 -2.54
N LEU A 109 20.71 -11.76 -2.45
CA LEU A 109 19.42 -11.51 -1.81
C LEU A 109 19.57 -11.26 -0.31
N GLU A 110 20.45 -11.99 0.38
CA GLU A 110 20.76 -11.74 1.79
C GLU A 110 21.37 -10.35 2.01
N ASP A 111 22.26 -9.90 1.14
CA ASP A 111 22.86 -8.57 1.24
C ASP A 111 21.83 -7.45 1.00
N ILE A 112 20.93 -7.64 0.03
CA ILE A 112 19.79 -6.74 -0.20
C ILE A 112 18.89 -6.70 1.04
N LEU A 113 18.56 -7.85 1.62
CA LEU A 113 17.73 -7.95 2.82
C LEU A 113 18.36 -7.19 3.98
N ARG A 114 19.64 -7.46 4.29
CA ARG A 114 20.37 -6.78 5.37
C ARG A 114 20.39 -5.27 5.20
N ARG A 115 20.55 -4.80 3.95
CA ARG A 115 20.53 -3.36 3.64
C ARG A 115 19.16 -2.76 3.92
N ILE A 116 18.09 -3.38 3.45
CA ILE A 116 16.72 -2.89 3.65
C ILE A 116 16.35 -2.93 5.14
N GLU A 117 16.73 -3.98 5.87
CA GLU A 117 16.52 -4.07 7.32
C GLU A 117 17.24 -2.96 8.08
N LYS A 118 18.47 -2.63 7.67
CA LYS A 118 19.22 -1.51 8.23
C LYS A 118 18.54 -0.17 7.95
N GLU A 119 18.15 0.09 6.70
CA GLU A 119 17.42 1.31 6.32
C GLU A 119 16.08 1.41 7.09
N LEU A 120 15.38 0.30 7.31
CA LEU A 120 14.16 0.24 8.11
C LEU A 120 14.43 0.58 9.58
N GLN A 121 15.51 0.07 10.15
CA GLN A 121 15.87 0.36 11.54
C GLN A 121 16.24 1.84 11.72
N GLU A 122 17.07 2.40 10.83
CA GLU A 122 17.47 3.81 10.86
C GLU A 122 16.25 4.75 10.71
N THR A 123 15.31 4.42 9.82
CA THR A 123 14.09 5.24 9.62
C THR A 123 13.14 5.17 10.82
N LYS A 124 13.02 4.01 11.48
CA LYS A 124 12.28 3.88 12.74
C LYS A 124 12.90 4.73 13.84
N GLU A 125 14.21 4.65 14.02
CA GLU A 125 14.93 5.44 15.02
C GLU A 125 14.78 6.94 14.78
N ALA A 126 14.86 7.39 13.53
CA ALA A 126 14.61 8.79 13.16
C ALA A 126 13.17 9.22 13.49
N THR A 127 12.19 8.35 13.23
CA THR A 127 10.78 8.62 13.54
C THR A 127 10.56 8.72 15.06
N ASP A 128 11.15 7.81 15.83
CA ASP A 128 11.06 7.81 17.29
C ASP A 128 11.75 9.03 17.91
N ALA A 129 12.88 9.47 17.34
CA ALA A 129 13.56 10.70 17.76
C ALA A 129 12.65 11.93 17.58
N VAL A 130 12.00 12.06 16.42
CA VAL A 130 11.03 13.13 16.15
C VAL A 130 9.83 13.05 17.10
N HIS A 131 9.32 11.85 17.36
CA HIS A 131 8.21 11.67 18.29
C HIS A 131 8.60 12.09 19.72
N LYS A 132 9.80 11.71 20.17
CA LYS A 132 10.33 12.09 21.48
C LYS A 132 10.50 13.60 21.61
N GLU A 133 11.07 14.25 20.60
CA GLU A 133 11.21 15.71 20.57
C GLU A 133 9.85 16.42 20.61
N ARG A 134 8.89 15.96 19.78
CA ARG A 134 7.52 16.49 19.78
C ARG A 134 6.86 16.36 21.14
N LYS A 135 6.99 15.18 21.77
CA LYS A 135 6.42 14.93 23.10
C LYS A 135 7.04 15.84 24.15
N MET A 136 8.36 16.01 24.14
CA MET A 136 9.06 16.88 25.08
C MET A 136 8.60 18.34 24.94
N ARG A 137 8.47 18.87 23.71
CA ARG A 137 7.93 20.21 23.48
C ARG A 137 6.48 20.36 23.97
N GLN A 138 5.64 19.36 23.74
CA GLN A 138 4.25 19.36 24.19
C GLN A 138 4.13 19.36 25.72
N GLU A 139 4.94 18.55 26.42
CA GLU A 139 4.93 18.53 27.88
C GLU A 139 5.45 19.85 28.49
N THR A 140 6.48 20.46 27.89
CA THR A 140 6.95 21.80 28.33
C THR A 140 5.85 22.85 28.16
N ALA A 141 5.23 22.93 26.98
CA ALA A 141 4.15 23.87 26.71
C ALA A 141 2.92 23.62 27.60
N ARG A 142 2.63 22.36 27.92
CA ARG A 142 1.56 22.00 28.86
C ARG A 142 1.80 22.59 30.25
N GLY A 143 3.03 22.57 30.76
CA GLY A 143 3.38 23.17 32.05
C GLY A 143 3.08 24.68 32.09
N GLU A 144 3.45 25.40 31.02
CA GLU A 144 3.16 26.84 30.87
C GLU A 144 1.65 27.10 30.78
N LEU A 145 0.92 26.31 29.98
CA LEU A 145 -0.53 26.46 29.83
C LEU A 145 -1.27 26.25 31.15
N VAL A 146 -0.88 25.24 31.95
CA VAL A 146 -1.48 25.01 33.28
C VAL A 146 -1.18 26.18 34.21
N GLY A 147 0.04 26.70 34.21
CA GLY A 147 0.40 27.88 35.02
C GLY A 147 -0.39 29.14 34.64
N LEU A 148 -0.58 29.38 33.34
CA LEU A 148 -1.40 30.48 32.82
C LEU A 148 -2.88 30.29 33.16
N GLU A 149 -3.40 29.07 33.06
CA GLU A 149 -4.77 28.74 33.44
C GLU A 149 -5.02 29.00 34.93
N ASP A 150 -4.10 28.57 35.81
CA ASP A 150 -4.20 28.79 37.24
C ASP A 150 -4.05 30.26 37.64
N ALA A 151 -3.16 31.01 36.96
CA ALA A 151 -3.02 32.45 37.16
C ALA A 151 -4.27 33.19 36.71
N TRP A 152 -4.85 32.81 35.57
CA TRP A 152 -6.10 33.36 35.06
C TRP A 152 -7.26 33.08 36.03
N LYS A 153 -7.43 31.82 36.49
CA LYS A 153 -8.44 31.45 37.50
C LYS A 153 -8.31 32.29 38.77
N ARG A 154 -7.10 32.40 39.33
CA ARG A 154 -6.84 33.23 40.53
C ARG A 154 -7.12 34.71 40.29
N GLY A 155 -6.77 35.24 39.12
CA GLY A 155 -7.04 36.63 38.75
C GLY A 155 -8.55 36.91 38.67
N VAL A 156 -9.31 36.03 38.03
CA VAL A 156 -10.77 36.14 37.95
C VAL A 156 -11.41 36.02 39.33
N SER A 157 -11.02 35.03 40.14
CA SER A 157 -11.51 34.88 41.53
C SER A 157 -11.19 36.12 42.37
N GLY A 158 -9.98 36.66 42.29
CA GLY A 158 -9.60 37.85 43.04
C GLY A 158 -10.42 39.10 42.66
N ILE A 159 -10.73 39.29 41.37
CA ILE A 159 -11.62 40.37 40.93
C ILE A 159 -13.02 40.19 41.53
N ILE A 160 -13.57 38.98 41.51
CA ILE A 160 -14.88 38.67 42.08
C ILE A 160 -14.89 38.93 43.59
N ASP A 161 -13.84 38.55 44.31
CA ASP A 161 -13.72 38.77 45.76
C ASP A 161 -13.65 40.27 46.11
N VAL A 162 -12.95 41.07 45.30
CA VAL A 162 -12.87 42.53 45.47
C VAL A 162 -14.22 43.19 45.19
N GLU A 163 -14.91 42.80 44.11
CA GLU A 163 -16.25 43.32 43.79
C GLU A 163 -17.26 42.96 44.89
N LEU A 164 -17.20 41.73 45.42
CA LEU A 164 -18.05 41.30 46.53
C LEU A 164 -17.77 42.11 47.81
N ALA A 165 -16.49 42.35 48.14
CA ALA A 165 -16.10 43.16 49.29
C ALA A 165 -16.52 44.63 49.12
N ALA A 166 -16.40 45.19 47.91
CA ALA A 166 -16.84 46.54 47.60
C ALA A 166 -18.37 46.68 47.75
N GLU A 167 -19.15 45.71 47.27
CA GLU A 167 -20.61 45.70 47.45
C GLU A 167 -21.02 45.56 48.93
N LYS A 168 -20.37 44.66 49.70
CA LYS A 168 -20.60 44.56 51.15
C LYS A 168 -20.33 45.89 51.86
N LEU A 169 -19.21 46.54 51.54
CA LEU A 169 -18.87 47.84 52.11
C LEU A 169 -19.90 48.92 51.74
N ARG A 170 -20.42 48.92 50.50
CA ARG A 170 -21.50 49.82 50.09
C ARG A 170 -22.77 49.59 50.92
N GLN A 171 -23.13 48.33 51.16
CA GLN A 171 -24.28 47.99 52.01
C GLN A 171 -24.09 48.47 53.45
N ASP A 172 -22.92 48.21 54.06
CA ASP A 172 -22.61 48.64 55.42
C ASP A 172 -22.66 50.18 55.57
N ILE A 173 -22.17 50.93 54.58
CA ILE A 173 -22.25 52.40 54.55
C ILE A 173 -23.72 52.85 54.50
N LEU A 174 -24.54 52.22 53.67
CA LEU A 174 -25.97 52.54 53.56
C LEU A 174 -26.72 52.24 54.88
N GLU A 175 -26.40 51.14 55.55
CA GLU A 175 -26.99 50.79 56.85
C GLU A 175 -26.59 51.77 57.94
N ARG A 176 -25.29 52.11 58.05
CA ARG A 176 -24.82 53.12 59.00
C ARG A 176 -25.47 54.48 58.77
N ARG A 177 -25.63 54.91 57.51
CA ARG A 177 -26.34 56.16 57.19
C ARG A 177 -27.80 56.13 57.65
N ARG A 178 -28.51 55.00 57.46
CA ARG A 178 -29.89 54.84 57.96
C ARG A 178 -29.96 54.92 59.48
N GLN A 179 -29.03 54.28 60.21
CA GLN A 179 -28.96 54.34 61.66
C GLN A 179 -28.74 55.78 62.17
N LEU A 180 -27.79 56.52 61.57
CA LEU A 180 -27.54 57.92 61.93
C LEU A 180 -28.75 58.83 61.67
N SER A 181 -29.44 58.64 60.53
CA SER A 181 -30.68 59.39 60.25
C SER A 181 -31.84 59.01 61.18
N GLY A 182 -31.88 57.78 61.70
CA GLY A 182 -32.87 57.34 62.68
C GLY A 182 -32.61 57.88 64.09
N VAL A 183 -31.33 58.03 64.47
CA VAL A 183 -30.92 58.62 65.76
C VAL A 183 -31.11 60.14 65.80
N GLN A 184 -31.07 60.82 64.64
CA GLN A 184 -31.35 62.26 64.54
C GLN A 184 -32.84 62.62 64.58
N MET A 185 -33.74 61.64 64.53
CA MET A 185 -35.20 61.81 64.55
C MET A 185 -35.85 61.34 65.87
N GLN A 186 -35.04 61.02 66.89
CA GLN A 186 -35.45 60.84 68.30
C GLN A 186 -34.89 61.99 69.14
#